data_AF-A0AA38PN15-F1
#
_entry.id   AF-A0AA38PN15-F1
#
_cell.length_a   1.000
_cell.length_b   1.000
_cell.length_c   1.000
_cell.angle_alpha   90.00
_cell.angle_beta   90.00
_cell.angle_gamma   90.00
#
_symmetry.space_group_name_H-M   'P 1'
#
loop_
_entity.id
_entity.type
_entity.pdbx_description
1 polymer ?
#
loop_
_entity_poly.entity_id
_entity_poly.type
_entity_poly.pdbx_seq_one_letter_code
_entity_poly.pdbx_strand_id
1 'polypeptide(L)'
;MSPAPSHANSPSDKEEKAELLLIQKKKEERARREAERKAEEEAEAAAEARLAEIRRKKEEKKREAEEKKKKEELERRKAEEEAKAAEAAKKMAEEAKRNEEQRKAEEALKAAEAASKKAEMERRLNTVALVRAQIEKRKKENQVQSPVSEGSTVVAGKKRKRVVMVAVPSGDPEGDDPNPGDDDEYIEPESDDDKDDPEPPSSSPKWSRCSRCILKAFKCEMVGPGSASCKGCRKAKVRCSLVPDNYPHRSKRVKVESPVASTSNQTIDDLRTNVRDLNTRINLQEEMLRYLILRVQKLEEANREEDEEEEEEEESEEDRVKRTGDRKGKGRKE
;
A
#
# COMPACT_ATOMS: atom_id res chain seq x y z
N MET A 1 50.80 -11.47 -124.63
CA MET A 1 51.42 -10.21 -124.15
C MET A 1 50.67 -9.82 -122.89
N SER A 2 51.30 -9.93 -121.71
CA SER A 2 50.67 -9.63 -120.42
C SER A 2 51.15 -8.25 -119.95
N PRO A 3 50.27 -7.30 -119.58
CA PRO A 3 50.70 -6.04 -119.00
C PRO A 3 51.09 -6.24 -117.53
N ALA A 4 52.24 -5.68 -117.15
CA ALA A 4 52.75 -5.67 -115.79
C ALA A 4 51.92 -4.73 -114.89
N PRO A 5 51.74 -5.04 -113.60
CA PRO A 5 51.06 -4.15 -112.67
C PRO A 5 51.99 -2.99 -112.28
N SER A 6 51.56 -1.77 -112.60
CA SER A 6 52.21 -0.53 -112.18
C SER A 6 51.92 -0.26 -110.70
N HIS A 7 52.79 -0.70 -109.81
CA HIS A 7 52.78 -0.26 -108.41
C HIS A 7 53.62 1.02 -108.27
N ALA A 8 52.98 2.17 -108.47
CA ALA A 8 53.49 3.44 -107.93
C ALA A 8 53.05 3.53 -106.46
N ASN A 9 53.99 3.35 -105.54
CA ASN A 9 53.81 3.69 -104.12
C ASN A 9 54.49 5.05 -103.92
N SER A 10 53.76 6.15 -104.10
CA SER A 10 54.27 7.48 -103.83
C SER A 10 54.38 7.69 -102.31
N PRO A 11 55.44 8.35 -101.79
CA PRO A 11 55.56 8.67 -100.36
C PRO A 11 54.35 9.42 -99.81
N SER A 12 53.72 10.27 -100.63
CA SER A 12 52.51 11.05 -100.30
C SER A 12 51.31 10.16 -99.95
N ASP A 13 51.11 9.05 -100.66
CA ASP A 13 49.99 8.13 -100.43
C ASP A 13 50.13 7.36 -99.11
N LYS A 14 51.38 7.17 -98.64
CA LYS A 14 51.68 6.52 -97.36
C LYS A 14 51.46 7.47 -96.18
N GLU A 15 51.75 8.75 -96.35
CA GLU A 15 51.51 9.79 -95.35
C GLU A 15 50.01 10.06 -95.17
N GLU A 16 49.24 10.21 -96.26
CA GLU A 16 47.79 10.36 -96.19
C GLU A 16 47.10 9.14 -95.54
N LYS A 17 47.56 7.93 -95.87
CA LYS A 17 47.05 6.71 -95.23
C LYS A 17 47.39 6.64 -93.75
N ALA A 18 48.57 7.11 -93.34
CA ALA A 18 48.96 7.17 -91.93
C ALA A 18 48.12 8.21 -91.15
N GLU A 19 47.82 9.35 -91.75
CA GLU A 19 46.97 10.39 -91.16
C GLU A 19 45.52 9.92 -91.00
N LEU A 20 44.95 9.25 -92.01
CA LEU A 20 43.62 8.66 -91.92
C LEU A 20 43.54 7.58 -90.82
N LEU A 21 44.57 6.75 -90.66
CA LEU A 21 44.64 5.75 -89.59
C LEU A 21 44.74 6.40 -88.19
N LEU A 22 45.48 7.50 -88.06
CA LEU A 22 45.54 8.28 -86.82
C LEU A 22 44.18 8.89 -86.47
N ILE A 23 43.45 9.41 -87.46
CA ILE A 23 42.10 9.95 -87.27
C ILE A 23 41.11 8.85 -86.86
N GLN A 24 41.17 7.67 -87.48
CA GLN A 24 40.33 6.53 -87.11
C GLN A 24 40.61 6.07 -85.67
N LYS A 25 41.89 5.89 -85.30
CA LYS A 25 42.27 5.51 -83.92
C LYS A 25 41.78 6.52 -82.88
N LYS A 26 41.88 7.82 -83.16
CA LYS A 26 41.35 8.87 -82.25
C LYS A 26 39.83 8.82 -82.12
N LYS A 27 39.09 8.49 -83.19
CA LYS A 27 37.63 8.32 -83.14
C LYS A 27 37.24 7.09 -82.33
N GLU A 28 37.92 5.96 -82.52
CA GLU A 28 37.70 4.73 -81.76
C GLU A 28 38.03 4.92 -80.27
N GLU A 29 39.14 5.59 -79.95
CA GLU A 29 39.51 5.91 -78.56
C GLU A 29 38.46 6.81 -77.89
N ARG A 30 37.92 7.80 -78.62
CA ARG A 30 36.85 8.66 -78.10
C ARG A 30 35.56 7.89 -77.86
N ALA A 31 35.17 7.01 -78.78
CA ALA A 31 34.00 6.15 -78.64
C ALA A 31 34.15 5.20 -77.45
N ARG A 32 35.35 4.62 -77.25
CA ARG A 32 35.64 3.75 -76.10
C ARG A 32 35.56 4.50 -74.78
N ARG A 33 36.15 5.70 -74.67
CA ARG A 33 36.05 6.53 -73.46
C ARG A 33 34.63 7.00 -73.17
N GLU A 34 33.82 7.23 -74.19
CA GLU A 34 32.40 7.57 -74.00
C GLU A 34 31.59 6.37 -73.51
N ALA A 35 31.84 5.17 -74.05
CA ALA A 35 31.22 3.95 -73.58
C ALA A 35 31.63 3.61 -72.13
N GLU A 36 32.90 3.82 -71.77
CA GLU A 36 33.41 3.62 -70.41
C GLU A 36 32.75 4.58 -69.40
N ARG A 37 32.63 5.87 -69.74
CA ARG A 37 31.91 6.84 -68.88
C ARG A 37 30.44 6.49 -68.69
N LYS A 38 29.74 6.05 -69.74
CA LYS A 38 28.34 5.60 -69.61
C LYS A 38 28.21 4.38 -68.72
N ALA A 39 29.14 3.42 -68.85
CA ALA A 39 29.15 2.24 -67.98
C ALA A 39 29.44 2.59 -66.51
N GLU A 40 30.32 3.56 -66.26
CA GLU A 40 30.62 4.05 -64.91
C GLU A 40 29.42 4.80 -64.30
N GLU A 41 28.76 5.67 -65.06
CA GLU A 41 27.55 6.40 -64.64
C GLU A 41 26.38 5.45 -64.34
N GLU A 42 26.18 4.41 -65.18
CA GLU A 42 25.17 3.37 -64.92
C GLU A 42 25.51 2.52 -63.69
N ALA A 43 26.79 2.22 -63.48
CA ALA A 43 27.24 1.47 -62.30
C ALA A 43 27.06 2.29 -61.00
N GLU A 44 27.34 3.59 -61.03
CA GLU A 44 27.12 4.50 -59.90
C GLU A 44 25.63 4.64 -59.57
N ALA A 45 24.78 4.84 -60.59
CA ALA A 45 23.32 4.91 -60.41
C ALA A 45 22.75 3.59 -59.85
N ALA A 46 23.25 2.44 -60.29
CA ALA A 46 22.86 1.14 -59.75
C ALA A 46 23.31 0.94 -58.29
N ALA A 47 24.49 1.43 -57.93
CA ALA A 47 24.99 1.37 -56.56
C ALA A 47 24.18 2.27 -55.61
N GLU A 48 23.84 3.49 -56.05
CA GLU A 48 23.00 4.41 -55.28
C GLU A 48 21.59 3.86 -55.07
N ALA A 49 20.99 3.28 -56.11
CA ALA A 49 19.67 2.64 -56.01
C ALA A 49 19.67 1.49 -54.99
N ARG A 50 20.72 0.64 -54.98
CA ARG A 50 20.86 -0.43 -53.97
C ARG A 50 21.00 0.12 -52.56
N LEU A 51 21.77 1.19 -52.36
CA LEU A 51 21.91 1.83 -51.06
C LEU A 51 20.57 2.43 -50.56
N ALA A 52 19.79 3.02 -51.46
CA ALA A 52 18.47 3.55 -51.14
C ALA A 52 17.49 2.43 -50.73
N GLU A 53 17.52 1.28 -51.44
CA GLU A 53 16.69 0.12 -51.08
C GLU A 53 17.07 -0.46 -49.71
N ILE A 54 18.37 -0.61 -49.43
CA ILE A 54 18.86 -1.08 -48.12
C ILE A 54 18.42 -0.14 -47.00
N ARG A 55 18.49 1.18 -47.22
CA ARG A 55 18.03 2.18 -46.23
C ARG A 55 16.53 2.06 -45.97
N ARG A 56 15.71 1.91 -47.02
CA ARG A 56 14.26 1.71 -46.88
C ARG A 56 13.93 0.45 -46.08
N LYS A 57 14.56 -0.69 -46.41
CA LYS A 57 14.37 -1.94 -45.65
C LYS A 57 14.78 -1.80 -44.18
N LYS A 58 15.87 -1.09 -43.89
CA LYS A 58 16.28 -0.82 -42.49
C LYS A 58 15.30 0.09 -41.75
N GLU A 59 14.74 1.10 -42.42
CA GLU A 59 13.76 1.99 -41.82
C GLU A 59 12.43 1.28 -41.56
N GLU A 60 11.99 0.44 -42.49
CA GLU A 60 10.79 -0.38 -42.35
C GLU A 60 10.91 -1.35 -41.17
N LYS A 61 12.02 -2.11 -41.08
CA LYS A 61 12.30 -2.98 -39.92
C LYS A 61 12.31 -2.23 -38.59
N LYS A 62 12.83 -1.00 -38.56
CA LYS A 62 12.80 -0.16 -37.35
C LYS A 62 11.38 0.22 -36.96
N ARG A 63 10.54 0.62 -37.92
CA ARG A 63 9.14 0.98 -37.67
C ARG A 63 8.34 -0.23 -37.18
N GLU A 64 8.56 -1.40 -37.78
CA GLU A 64 7.91 -2.64 -37.36
C GLU A 64 8.31 -3.03 -35.92
N ALA A 65 9.59 -2.92 -35.58
CA ALA A 65 10.06 -3.17 -34.21
C ALA A 65 9.49 -2.17 -33.19
N GLU A 66 9.36 -0.89 -33.56
CA GLU A 66 8.74 0.12 -32.70
C GLU A 66 7.23 -0.13 -32.51
N GLU A 67 6.53 -0.52 -33.57
CA GLU A 67 5.11 -0.87 -33.51
C GLU A 67 4.87 -2.11 -32.63
N LYS A 68 5.74 -3.14 -32.73
CA LYS A 68 5.69 -4.32 -31.88
C LYS A 68 5.87 -3.95 -30.40
N LYS A 69 6.87 -3.11 -30.08
CA LYS A 69 7.08 -2.60 -28.70
C LYS A 69 5.88 -1.82 -28.17
N LYS A 70 5.24 -1.00 -29.01
CA LYS A 70 4.03 -0.26 -28.62
C LYS A 70 2.86 -1.20 -28.32
N LYS A 71 2.68 -2.26 -29.12
CA LYS A 71 1.63 -3.27 -28.88
C LYS A 71 1.89 -4.03 -27.57
N GLU A 72 3.11 -4.49 -27.33
CA GLU A 72 3.51 -5.17 -26.11
C GLU A 72 3.35 -4.28 -24.86
N GLU A 73 3.73 -2.99 -24.94
CA GLU A 73 3.54 -2.07 -23.82
C GLU A 73 2.05 -1.86 -23.52
N LEU A 74 1.22 -1.73 -24.55
CA LEU A 74 -0.22 -1.53 -24.38
C LEU A 74 -0.89 -2.77 -23.78
N GLU A 75 -0.48 -3.96 -24.18
CA GLU A 75 -0.94 -5.22 -23.59
C GLU A 75 -0.50 -5.35 -22.13
N ARG A 76 0.76 -5.02 -21.82
CA ARG A 76 1.27 -5.02 -20.44
C ARG A 76 0.50 -4.06 -19.54
N ARG A 77 0.20 -2.84 -20.02
CA ARG A 77 -0.59 -1.86 -19.26
C ARG A 77 -2.01 -2.36 -18.97
N LYS A 78 -2.67 -2.99 -19.94
CA LYS A 78 -3.99 -3.59 -19.75
C LYS A 78 -3.96 -4.70 -18.70
N ALA A 79 -2.97 -5.59 -18.78
CA ALA A 79 -2.81 -6.67 -17.80
C ALA A 79 -2.54 -6.13 -16.37
N GLU A 80 -1.76 -5.06 -16.24
CA GLU A 80 -1.51 -4.42 -14.95
C GLU A 80 -2.78 -3.77 -14.36
N GLU A 81 -3.58 -3.11 -15.21
CA GLU A 81 -4.85 -2.50 -14.79
C GLU A 81 -5.87 -3.56 -14.34
N GLU A 82 -5.99 -4.66 -15.09
CA GLU A 82 -6.86 -5.78 -14.73
C GLU A 82 -6.41 -6.45 -13.42
N ALA A 83 -5.10 -6.64 -13.23
CA ALA A 83 -4.55 -7.18 -11.99
C ALA A 83 -4.86 -6.28 -10.79
N LYS A 84 -4.73 -4.95 -10.94
CA LYS A 84 -5.09 -3.98 -9.89
C LYS A 84 -6.58 -4.01 -9.57
N ALA A 85 -7.44 -4.09 -10.59
CA ALA A 85 -8.88 -4.19 -10.39
C ALA A 85 -9.27 -5.50 -9.67
N ALA A 86 -8.66 -6.62 -10.03
CA ALA A 86 -8.89 -7.91 -9.38
C ALA A 86 -8.40 -7.93 -7.92
N GLU A 87 -7.26 -7.31 -7.62
CA GLU A 87 -6.75 -7.19 -6.25
C GLU A 87 -7.68 -6.32 -5.39
N ALA A 88 -8.15 -5.19 -5.92
CA ALA A 88 -9.10 -4.32 -5.23
C ALA A 88 -10.42 -5.06 -4.94
N ALA A 89 -10.95 -5.82 -5.90
CA ALA A 89 -12.15 -6.63 -5.71
C ALA A 89 -11.96 -7.70 -4.62
N LYS A 90 -10.81 -8.38 -4.59
CA LYS A 90 -10.48 -9.35 -3.53
C LYS A 90 -10.43 -8.71 -2.15
N LYS A 91 -9.79 -7.54 -2.02
CA LYS A 91 -9.74 -6.78 -0.76
C LYS A 91 -11.13 -6.41 -0.25
N MET A 92 -12.00 -5.91 -1.14
CA MET A 92 -13.38 -5.57 -0.78
C MET A 92 -14.20 -6.81 -0.36
N ALA A 93 -14.01 -7.95 -1.03
CA ALA A 93 -14.68 -9.20 -0.65
C ALA A 93 -14.19 -9.73 0.72
N GLU A 94 -12.89 -9.62 1.01
CA GLU A 94 -12.33 -10.02 2.30
C GLU A 94 -12.82 -9.12 3.44
N GLU A 95 -12.89 -7.81 3.20
CA GLU A 95 -13.43 -6.85 4.17
C GLU A 95 -14.92 -7.08 4.43
N ALA A 96 -15.71 -7.34 3.38
CA ALA A 96 -17.12 -7.68 3.53
C ALA A 96 -17.31 -8.93 4.39
N LYS A 97 -16.51 -9.98 4.16
CA LYS A 97 -16.53 -11.20 4.97
C LYS A 97 -16.18 -10.92 6.43
N ARG A 98 -15.14 -10.11 6.69
CA ARG A 98 -14.74 -9.71 8.04
C ARG A 98 -15.82 -8.91 8.76
N ASN A 99 -16.50 -8.00 8.06
CA ASN A 99 -17.61 -7.24 8.62
C ASN A 99 -18.82 -8.13 8.94
N GLU A 100 -19.12 -9.11 8.11
CA GLU A 100 -20.18 -10.08 8.38
C GLU A 100 -19.86 -10.94 9.63
N GLU A 101 -18.62 -11.42 9.75
CA GLU A 101 -18.16 -12.16 10.94
C GLU A 101 -18.23 -11.31 12.21
N GLN A 102 -17.85 -10.02 12.14
CA GLN A 102 -17.99 -9.10 13.27
C GLN A 102 -19.45 -8.87 13.66
N ARG A 103 -20.36 -8.70 12.70
CA ARG A 103 -21.79 -8.56 12.98
C ARG A 103 -22.36 -9.81 13.66
N LYS A 104 -22.01 -11.00 13.19
CA LYS A 104 -22.42 -12.28 13.81
C LYS A 104 -21.88 -12.41 15.23
N ALA A 105 -20.63 -12.01 15.48
CA ALA A 105 -20.03 -12.01 16.81
C ALA A 105 -20.72 -11.01 17.77
N GLU A 106 -21.07 -9.82 17.29
CA GLU A 106 -21.80 -8.83 18.08
C GLU A 106 -23.22 -9.29 18.42
N GLU A 107 -23.92 -9.91 17.46
CA GLU A 107 -25.25 -10.48 17.67
C GLU A 107 -25.22 -11.63 18.70
N ALA A 108 -24.22 -12.51 18.62
CA ALA A 108 -24.02 -13.57 19.60
C ALA A 108 -23.73 -13.02 21.01
N LEU A 109 -22.93 -11.95 21.12
CA LEU A 109 -22.67 -11.27 22.39
C LEU A 109 -23.95 -10.63 22.97
N LYS A 110 -24.76 -9.96 22.15
CA LYS A 110 -26.05 -9.39 22.58
C LYS A 110 -27.00 -10.49 23.07
N ALA A 111 -27.08 -11.62 22.36
CA ALA A 111 -27.89 -12.75 22.79
C ALA A 111 -27.41 -13.35 24.13
N ALA A 112 -26.10 -13.50 24.31
CA ALA A 112 -25.52 -13.98 25.57
C ALA A 112 -25.77 -13.00 26.74
N GLU A 113 -25.66 -11.69 26.51
CA GLU A 113 -25.94 -10.68 27.53
C GLU A 113 -27.41 -10.69 27.94
N ALA A 114 -28.33 -10.82 26.98
CA ALA A 114 -29.77 -10.95 27.24
C ALA A 114 -30.10 -12.20 28.07
N ALA A 115 -29.51 -13.35 27.72
CA ALA A 115 -29.67 -14.58 28.48
C ALA A 115 -29.13 -14.46 29.92
N SER A 116 -27.97 -13.83 30.10
CA SER A 116 -27.38 -13.59 31.42
C SER A 116 -28.24 -12.67 32.28
N LYS A 117 -28.78 -11.57 31.73
CA LYS A 117 -29.68 -10.66 32.45
C LYS A 117 -30.96 -11.36 32.89
N LYS A 118 -31.52 -12.22 32.04
CA LYS A 118 -32.71 -13.02 32.37
C LYS A 118 -32.43 -13.98 33.54
N ALA A 119 -31.29 -14.68 33.51
CA ALA A 119 -30.88 -15.55 34.60
C ALA A 119 -30.60 -14.81 35.92
N GLU A 120 -30.04 -13.59 35.85
CA GLU A 120 -29.82 -12.76 37.05
C GLU A 120 -31.16 -12.30 37.67
N MET A 121 -32.10 -11.85 36.84
CA MET A 121 -33.45 -11.47 37.29
C MET A 121 -34.18 -12.64 37.95
N GLU A 122 -34.11 -13.84 37.35
CA GLU A 122 -34.73 -15.04 37.91
C GLU A 122 -34.11 -15.43 39.25
N ARG A 123 -32.77 -15.35 39.39
CA ARG A 123 -32.11 -15.53 40.69
C ARG A 123 -32.58 -14.51 41.72
N ARG A 124 -32.64 -13.23 41.38
CA ARG A 124 -33.11 -12.17 42.30
C ARG A 124 -34.54 -12.42 42.76
N LEU A 125 -35.44 -12.81 41.85
CA LEU A 125 -36.82 -13.15 42.18
C LEU A 125 -36.91 -14.34 43.12
N ASN A 126 -36.10 -15.38 42.91
CA ASN A 126 -36.05 -16.54 43.79
C ASN A 126 -35.53 -16.18 45.19
N THR A 127 -34.50 -15.31 45.28
CA THR A 127 -34.01 -14.79 46.57
C THR A 127 -35.09 -13.99 47.31
N VAL A 128 -35.84 -13.13 46.61
CA VAL A 128 -36.95 -12.37 47.20
C VAL A 128 -38.05 -13.31 47.72
N ALA A 129 -38.37 -14.38 46.98
CA ALA A 129 -39.34 -15.38 47.41
C ALA A 129 -38.87 -16.12 48.68
N LEU A 130 -37.60 -16.52 48.75
CA LEU A 130 -37.00 -17.14 49.94
C LEU A 130 -37.03 -16.20 51.16
N VAL A 131 -36.71 -14.92 50.98
CA VAL A 131 -36.76 -13.91 52.06
C VAL A 131 -38.19 -13.72 52.56
N ARG A 132 -39.19 -13.64 51.66
CA ARG A 132 -40.61 -13.57 52.06
C ARG A 132 -41.03 -14.81 52.85
N ALA A 133 -40.68 -16.00 52.40
CA ALA A 133 -40.99 -17.24 53.10
C ALA A 133 -40.36 -17.29 54.50
N GLN A 134 -39.13 -16.80 54.66
CA GLN A 134 -38.49 -16.69 55.98
C GLN A 134 -39.17 -15.67 56.90
N ILE A 135 -39.59 -14.52 56.36
CA ILE A 135 -40.33 -13.51 57.13
C ILE A 135 -41.67 -14.06 57.61
N GLU A 136 -42.41 -14.78 56.75
CA GLU A 136 -43.67 -15.42 57.15
C GLU A 136 -43.45 -16.52 58.20
N LYS A 137 -42.39 -17.31 58.06
CA LYS A 137 -42.02 -18.33 59.06
C LYS A 137 -41.73 -17.69 60.42
N ARG A 138 -40.94 -16.61 60.47
CA ARG A 138 -40.65 -15.87 61.70
C ARG A 138 -41.89 -15.21 62.31
N LYS A 139 -42.82 -14.71 61.49
CA LYS A 139 -44.11 -14.17 61.96
C LYS A 139 -44.95 -15.26 62.64
N LYS A 140 -44.99 -16.47 62.07
CA LYS A 140 -45.69 -17.62 62.67
C LYS A 140 -45.02 -18.10 63.95
N GLU A 141 -43.69 -18.14 64.00
CA GLU A 141 -42.93 -18.49 65.21
C GLU A 141 -43.15 -17.47 66.34
N ASN A 142 -43.15 -16.17 66.04
CA ASN A 142 -43.46 -15.12 67.04
C ASN A 142 -44.92 -15.13 67.52
N GLN A 143 -45.86 -15.58 66.68
CA GLN A 143 -47.27 -15.71 67.05
C GLN A 143 -47.50 -16.89 68.01
N VAL A 144 -46.66 -17.93 67.95
CA VAL A 144 -46.71 -19.09 68.84
C VAL A 144 -46.00 -18.83 70.19
N GLN A 145 -45.15 -17.81 70.28
CA GLN A 145 -44.44 -17.43 71.52
C GLN A 145 -45.12 -16.30 72.32
N SER A 146 -46.32 -15.87 71.97
CA SER A 146 -47.08 -14.92 72.80
C SER A 146 -47.85 -15.68 73.88
N PRO A 147 -47.44 -15.68 75.16
CA PRO A 147 -48.25 -16.28 76.22
C PRO A 147 -49.52 -15.47 76.38
N VAL A 148 -50.64 -16.18 76.43
CA VAL A 148 -51.95 -15.65 76.76
C VAL A 148 -51.88 -15.09 78.18
N SER A 149 -51.86 -13.77 78.33
CA SER A 149 -52.15 -13.10 79.60
C SER A 149 -53.54 -12.50 79.51
N GLU A 150 -54.53 -13.23 80.03
CA GLU A 150 -55.87 -12.72 80.28
C GLU A 150 -55.85 -11.73 81.45
N GLY A 151 -56.56 -10.62 81.25
CA GLY A 151 -57.25 -9.86 82.31
C GLY A 151 -56.48 -8.69 82.93
N SER A 152 -56.96 -7.46 82.70
CA SER A 152 -57.23 -6.49 83.78
C SER A 152 -57.91 -5.20 83.28
N THR A 153 -59.19 -5.06 83.67
CA THR A 153 -59.83 -3.87 84.28
C THR A 153 -59.75 -2.45 83.67
N VAL A 154 -60.93 -1.99 83.22
CA VAL A 154 -61.71 -0.77 83.59
C VAL A 154 -61.14 0.67 83.44
N VAL A 155 -62.03 1.54 82.92
CA VAL A 155 -62.35 2.97 83.27
C VAL A 155 -61.99 4.06 82.23
N ALA A 156 -63.07 4.58 81.63
CA ALA A 156 -63.44 5.96 81.30
C ALA A 156 -62.38 7.08 81.15
N GLY A 157 -62.60 7.92 80.11
CA GLY A 157 -62.60 9.37 80.34
C GLY A 157 -61.99 10.28 79.27
N LYS A 158 -62.88 11.02 78.59
CA LYS A 158 -62.78 12.45 78.23
C LYS A 158 -61.67 12.97 77.29
N LYS A 159 -62.18 13.43 76.13
CA LYS A 159 -61.72 14.55 75.27
C LYS A 159 -60.79 15.57 75.93
N ARG A 160 -59.68 15.93 75.25
CA ARG A 160 -59.23 17.33 75.05
C ARG A 160 -58.48 17.49 73.71
N LYS A 161 -58.85 18.54 72.96
CA LYS A 161 -58.13 19.11 71.81
C LYS A 161 -56.85 19.83 72.29
N ARG A 162 -55.72 19.70 71.56
CA ARG A 162 -54.96 20.85 71.01
C ARG A 162 -53.80 20.44 70.08
N VAL A 163 -53.91 20.97 68.85
CA VAL A 163 -52.94 21.48 67.87
C VAL A 163 -51.43 21.42 68.18
N VAL A 164 -50.66 20.88 67.21
CA VAL A 164 -49.34 21.36 66.69
C VAL A 164 -49.27 20.87 65.22
N MET A 165 -49.62 21.64 64.17
CA MET A 165 -48.82 22.60 63.36
C MET A 165 -47.55 22.04 62.66
N VAL A 166 -47.59 22.08 61.31
CA VAL A 166 -46.50 22.38 60.32
C VAL A 166 -45.55 21.21 59.99
N ALA A 167 -45.20 20.86 58.75
CA ALA A 167 -45.57 21.30 57.40
C ALA A 167 -45.22 20.21 56.36
N VAL A 168 -45.98 20.22 55.27
CA VAL A 168 -45.60 19.70 53.94
C VAL A 168 -46.01 20.79 52.95
N PRO A 169 -45.23 21.06 51.90
CA PRO A 169 -45.82 21.53 50.66
C PRO A 169 -45.56 20.57 49.50
N SER A 170 -46.66 20.31 48.80
CA SER A 170 -46.80 19.66 47.51
C SER A 170 -46.56 20.65 46.38
N GLY A 171 -46.38 20.14 45.15
CA GLY A 171 -46.97 20.74 43.95
C GLY A 171 -46.01 21.12 42.82
N ASP A 172 -46.06 20.33 41.75
CA ASP A 172 -46.05 20.81 40.35
C ASP A 172 -47.28 21.72 40.10
N PRO A 173 -47.26 22.69 39.17
CA PRO A 173 -47.58 22.36 37.77
C PRO A 173 -46.92 23.21 36.66
N GLU A 174 -47.15 22.72 35.43
CA GLU A 174 -46.93 23.22 34.06
C GLU A 174 -47.06 24.73 33.79
N GLY A 175 -46.36 25.19 32.74
CA GLY A 175 -46.97 26.04 31.70
C GLY A 175 -46.33 27.41 31.40
N ASP A 176 -45.98 27.58 30.12
CA ASP A 176 -45.89 28.82 29.32
C ASP A 176 -44.60 29.67 29.28
N ASP A 177 -44.04 29.69 28.06
CA ASP A 177 -43.12 30.66 27.46
C ASP A 177 -43.86 32.00 27.24
N PRO A 178 -43.19 33.17 27.26
CA PRO A 178 -42.78 33.71 25.97
C PRO A 178 -41.47 34.53 25.98
N ASN A 179 -40.75 34.44 24.85
CA ASN A 179 -39.79 35.43 24.38
C ASN A 179 -40.51 36.62 23.69
N PRO A 180 -40.05 37.87 23.85
CA PRO A 180 -39.54 38.63 22.69
C PRO A 180 -38.34 39.54 23.06
N GLY A 181 -37.34 39.71 22.19
CA GLY A 181 -37.25 40.80 21.18
C GLY A 181 -36.54 42.03 21.80
N ASP A 182 -35.26 42.28 21.48
CA ASP A 182 -34.74 43.08 20.35
C ASP A 182 -34.62 44.59 20.70
N ASP A 183 -33.58 45.22 20.15
CA ASP A 183 -33.28 46.68 20.09
C ASP A 183 -32.77 47.35 21.39
N ASP A 184 -31.88 48.34 21.44
CA ASP A 184 -30.85 48.94 20.59
C ASP A 184 -30.19 49.99 21.52
N GLU A 185 -28.87 50.10 21.62
CA GLU A 185 -28.23 51.43 21.75
C GLU A 185 -26.71 51.41 21.51
N TYR A 186 -26.38 52.26 20.55
CA TYR A 186 -25.12 52.61 19.92
C TYR A 186 -24.17 53.36 20.88
N ILE A 187 -22.85 53.18 20.74
CA ILE A 187 -21.78 54.21 20.76
C ILE A 187 -20.45 53.51 20.38
N GLU A 188 -20.01 53.72 19.15
CA GLU A 188 -18.58 53.82 18.83
C GLU A 188 -18.08 55.20 19.29
N PRO A 189 -16.80 55.33 19.68
CA PRO A 189 -15.87 55.89 18.71
C PRO A 189 -14.49 55.23 18.69
N GLU A 190 -13.88 55.32 17.52
CA GLU A 190 -12.51 54.97 17.14
C GLU A 190 -11.43 55.60 18.04
N SER A 191 -10.30 54.90 18.24
CA SER A 191 -8.93 55.42 18.01
C SER A 191 -7.85 54.38 18.34
N ASP A 192 -7.03 54.10 17.32
CA ASP A 192 -5.57 53.93 17.25
C ASP A 192 -4.73 53.33 18.41
N ASP A 193 -3.94 52.34 18.00
CA ASP A 193 -2.52 52.07 18.30
C ASP A 193 -2.03 51.49 19.66
N ASP A 194 -1.14 50.50 19.46
CA ASP A 194 -0.06 49.98 20.31
C ASP A 194 -0.33 49.07 21.53
N LYS A 195 0.06 47.80 21.33
CA LYS A 195 0.82 46.89 22.22
C LYS A 195 0.43 46.80 23.70
N ASP A 196 -0.04 45.62 24.11
CA ASP A 196 0.63 44.83 25.16
C ASP A 196 0.03 43.40 25.25
N ASP A 197 0.94 42.45 25.45
CA ASP A 197 0.78 40.99 25.46
C ASP A 197 0.13 40.50 26.78
N PRO A 198 -1.03 39.81 26.78
CA PRO A 198 -1.53 39.18 28.01
C PRO A 198 -1.01 37.75 28.17
N GLU A 199 -0.13 37.58 29.16
CA GLU A 199 0.35 36.29 29.69
C GLU A 199 -0.80 35.28 29.94
N PRO A 200 -0.63 33.98 29.65
CA PRO A 200 -1.64 32.98 29.96
C PRO A 200 -1.67 32.62 31.47
N PRO A 201 -2.85 32.34 32.04
CA PRO A 201 -3.04 32.14 33.48
C PRO A 201 -2.36 30.88 34.02
N SER A 202 -1.65 31.06 35.13
CA SER A 202 -1.03 30.01 35.94
C SER A 202 -2.06 29.03 36.52
N SER A 203 -2.19 27.85 35.92
CA SER A 203 -2.75 26.68 36.59
C SER A 203 -1.73 25.54 36.52
N SER A 204 -0.96 25.40 37.59
CA SER A 204 0.01 24.32 37.71
C SER A 204 -0.75 22.97 37.69
N PRO A 205 -0.40 22.04 36.79
CA PRO A 205 -1.04 20.74 36.73
C PRO A 205 -0.90 20.02 38.08
N LYS A 206 -1.96 19.41 38.60
CA LYS A 206 -1.87 18.53 39.76
C LYS A 206 -1.18 17.23 39.30
N TRP A 207 0.07 17.01 39.72
CA TRP A 207 0.84 15.81 39.38
C TRP A 207 0.60 14.76 40.48
N SER A 208 -0.35 13.85 40.32
CA SER A 208 -0.73 12.97 41.44
C SER A 208 0.09 11.68 41.55
N ARG A 209 0.65 11.15 40.44
CA ARG A 209 1.34 9.84 40.45
C ARG A 209 2.54 9.77 39.51
N CYS A 210 3.59 9.06 39.94
CA CYS A 210 4.75 8.78 39.08
C CYS A 210 4.54 7.51 38.25
N SER A 211 5.13 7.46 37.06
CA SER A 211 5.00 6.34 36.10
C SER A 211 5.31 4.99 36.74
N ARG A 212 6.32 4.94 37.62
CA ARG A 212 6.72 3.70 38.30
C ARG A 212 5.71 3.21 39.32
N CYS A 213 5.04 4.12 40.04
CA CYS A 213 3.97 3.76 40.97
C CYS A 213 2.69 3.37 40.23
N ILE A 214 2.40 3.98 39.08
CA ILE A 214 1.29 3.57 38.19
C ILE A 214 1.53 2.15 37.68
N LEU A 215 2.71 1.89 37.11
CA LEU A 215 3.04 0.59 36.50
C LEU A 215 3.06 -0.55 37.52
N LYS A 216 3.48 -0.28 38.76
CA LYS A 216 3.51 -1.29 39.83
C LYS A 216 2.25 -1.31 40.69
N ALA A 217 1.23 -0.51 40.35
CA ALA A 217 0.02 -0.31 41.14
C ALA A 217 0.29 -0.01 42.64
N PHE A 218 1.43 0.63 42.94
CA PHE A 218 1.80 0.98 44.31
C PHE A 218 1.33 2.38 44.68
N LYS A 219 1.09 2.61 45.98
CA LYS A 219 0.75 3.93 46.51
C LYS A 219 1.90 4.91 46.24
N CYS A 220 1.64 5.92 45.39
CA CYS A 220 2.59 6.98 45.10
C CYS A 220 2.48 8.07 46.17
N GLU A 221 3.41 8.10 47.12
CA GLU A 221 3.50 9.17 48.12
C GLU A 221 4.70 10.06 47.82
N MET A 222 4.46 11.35 47.57
CA MET A 222 5.51 12.34 47.40
C MET A 222 6.27 12.56 48.71
N VAL A 223 7.57 12.87 48.63
CA VAL A 223 8.42 13.07 49.83
C VAL A 223 8.07 14.39 50.53
N GLY A 224 7.56 15.37 49.78
CA GLY A 224 7.02 16.64 50.26
C GLY A 224 6.43 17.49 49.12
N PRO A 225 5.73 18.60 49.42
CA PRO A 225 5.26 19.54 48.40
C PRO A 225 6.45 20.13 47.64
N GLY A 226 6.40 20.09 46.30
CA GLY A 226 7.49 20.54 45.42
C GLY A 226 8.65 19.55 45.23
N SER A 227 8.64 18.38 45.90
CA SER A 227 9.67 17.36 45.67
C SER A 227 9.49 16.70 44.29
N ALA A 228 10.58 16.55 43.53
CA ALA A 228 10.56 15.88 42.22
C ALA A 228 10.53 14.34 42.31
N SER A 229 10.43 13.76 43.52
CA SER A 229 10.46 12.31 43.71
C SER A 229 9.50 11.79 44.77
N CYS A 230 8.93 10.61 44.52
CA CYS A 230 8.12 9.89 45.49
C CYS A 230 8.99 9.03 46.42
N LYS A 231 8.49 8.73 47.63
CA LYS A 231 9.20 7.93 48.65
C LYS A 231 9.65 6.58 48.11
N GLY A 232 8.82 5.94 47.28
CA GLY A 232 9.14 4.65 46.66
C GLY A 232 10.33 4.73 45.70
N CYS A 233 10.36 5.73 44.82
CA CYS A 233 11.46 5.95 43.89
C CYS A 233 12.74 6.38 44.62
N ARG A 234 12.63 7.23 45.64
CA ARG A 234 13.78 7.67 46.45
C ARG A 234 14.40 6.51 47.23
N LYS A 235 13.59 5.64 47.86
CA LYS A 235 14.06 4.46 48.58
C LYS A 235 14.73 3.45 47.64
N ALA A 236 14.20 3.30 46.42
CA ALA A 236 14.77 2.46 45.39
C ALA A 236 15.94 3.13 44.61
N LYS A 237 16.37 4.35 44.98
CA LYS A 237 17.42 5.15 44.32
C LYS A 237 17.24 5.26 42.80
N VAL A 238 15.99 5.41 42.35
CA VAL A 238 15.62 5.49 40.93
C VAL A 238 14.97 6.83 40.62
N ARG A 239 15.16 7.32 39.39
CA ARG A 239 14.58 8.58 38.93
C ARG A 239 13.05 8.48 38.94
N CYS A 240 12.42 9.49 39.53
CA CYS A 240 10.96 9.57 39.62
C CYS A 240 10.43 10.47 38.52
N SER A 241 9.66 9.89 37.60
CA SER A 241 9.00 10.66 36.52
C SER A 241 7.54 10.83 36.88
N LEU A 242 7.15 12.02 37.30
CA LEU A 242 5.76 12.38 37.52
C LEU A 242 5.05 12.47 36.17
N VAL A 243 3.82 11.96 36.10
CA VAL A 243 2.98 12.02 34.91
C VAL A 243 1.82 12.97 35.20
N PRO A 244 1.45 13.89 34.28
CA PRO A 244 0.26 14.72 34.45
C PRO A 244 -0.99 13.84 34.55
N ASP A 245 -1.98 14.26 35.35
CA ASP A 245 -3.22 13.49 35.57
C ASP A 245 -4.08 13.26 34.30
N ASN A 246 -3.74 13.88 33.16
CA ASN A 246 -4.43 13.72 31.87
C ASN A 246 -3.98 12.49 31.05
N TYR A 247 -3.34 11.48 31.64
CA TYR A 247 -3.03 10.23 30.94
C TYR A 247 -4.30 9.33 30.90
N PRO A 248 -4.84 8.99 29.72
CA PRO A 248 -6.10 8.25 29.64
C PRO A 248 -5.92 6.84 30.23
N HIS A 249 -6.69 6.55 31.28
CA HIS A 249 -6.77 5.21 31.86
C HIS A 249 -7.29 4.22 30.82
N ARG A 250 -6.40 3.40 30.26
CA ARG A 250 -6.71 2.29 29.37
C ARG A 250 -7.32 1.14 30.15
N SER A 251 -8.56 1.28 30.61
CA SER A 251 -9.36 0.16 31.10
C SER A 251 -10.15 -0.44 29.94
N LYS A 252 -9.78 -1.68 29.58
CA LYS A 252 -10.52 -2.66 28.77
C LYS A 252 -10.67 -2.36 27.28
N ARG A 253 -9.84 -3.02 26.47
CA ARG A 253 -10.34 -3.71 25.26
C ARG A 253 -9.48 -4.92 24.92
N VAL A 254 -10.20 -6.00 24.63
CA VAL A 254 -9.76 -7.37 24.38
C VAL A 254 -8.95 -7.43 23.07
N LYS A 255 -7.97 -8.34 23.07
CA LYS A 255 -7.03 -8.70 22.01
C LYS A 255 -7.69 -8.87 20.63
N VAL A 256 -7.18 -8.11 19.65
CA VAL A 256 -7.04 -8.56 18.27
C VAL A 256 -5.56 -8.44 17.96
N GLU A 257 -4.92 -9.57 17.72
CA GLU A 257 -3.50 -9.68 17.41
C GLU A 257 -3.24 -9.06 16.04
N SER A 258 -2.62 -7.89 16.06
CA SER A 258 -1.88 -7.32 14.93
C SER A 258 -0.41 -7.33 15.33
N PRO A 259 0.52 -7.77 14.47
CA PRO A 259 1.96 -7.73 14.75
C PRO A 259 2.48 -6.31 14.51
N VAL A 260 1.87 -5.35 15.18
CA VAL A 260 2.47 -4.02 15.39
C VAL A 260 2.42 -3.78 16.89
N ALA A 261 3.06 -4.70 17.62
CA ALA A 261 3.20 -4.60 19.06
C ALA A 261 4.08 -3.37 19.37
N SER A 262 3.49 -2.47 20.16
CA SER A 262 4.13 -1.33 20.78
C SER A 262 5.55 -1.66 21.26
N THR A 263 6.54 -0.99 20.69
CA THR A 263 7.96 -1.04 21.06
C THR A 263 8.26 -0.42 22.43
N SER A 264 7.25 -0.01 23.20
CA SER A 264 7.43 0.85 24.38
C SER A 264 7.88 0.12 25.65
N ASN A 265 8.18 -1.19 25.60
CA ASN A 265 8.66 -1.98 26.74
C ASN A 265 9.79 -2.98 26.41
N GLN A 266 10.42 -2.89 25.22
CA GLN A 266 11.53 -3.79 24.89
C GLN A 266 12.81 -3.37 25.61
N THR A 267 13.48 -4.32 26.27
CA THR A 267 14.81 -4.04 26.83
C THR A 267 15.83 -3.82 25.70
N ILE A 268 16.94 -3.16 25.99
CA ILE A 268 18.01 -2.92 25.01
C ILE A 268 18.54 -4.26 24.44
N ASP A 269 18.55 -5.32 25.27
CA ASP A 269 19.00 -6.64 24.85
C ASP A 269 17.96 -7.38 23.99
N ASP A 270 16.66 -7.14 24.21
CA ASP A 270 15.60 -7.62 23.31
C ASP A 270 15.69 -6.94 21.94
N LEU A 271 15.94 -5.63 21.91
CA LEU A 271 16.15 -4.88 20.68
C LEU A 271 17.37 -5.38 19.91
N ARG A 272 18.48 -5.65 20.60
CA ARG A 272 19.69 -6.21 19.97
C ARG A 272 19.44 -7.61 19.40
N THR A 273 18.67 -8.44 20.10
CA THR A 273 18.34 -9.79 19.63
C THR A 273 17.41 -9.73 18.42
N ASN A 274 16.39 -8.86 18.45
CA ASN A 274 15.51 -8.61 17.32
C ASN A 274 16.26 -8.07 16.10
N VAL A 275 17.23 -7.16 16.29
CA VAL A 275 18.07 -6.66 15.19
C VAL A 275 18.93 -7.77 14.60
N ARG A 276 19.51 -8.66 15.42
CA ARG A 276 20.26 -9.83 14.90
C ARG A 276 19.38 -10.81 14.13
N ASP A 277 18.18 -11.07 14.64
CA ASP A 277 17.22 -11.96 13.98
C ASP A 277 16.75 -11.38 12.64
N LEU A 278 16.40 -10.09 12.61
CA LEU A 278 16.08 -9.36 11.39
C LEU A 278 17.24 -9.39 10.39
N ASN A 279 18.48 -9.18 10.85
CA ASN A 279 19.65 -9.22 9.98
C ASN A 279 19.88 -10.62 9.40
N THR A 280 19.60 -11.68 10.17
CA THR A 280 19.67 -13.06 9.69
C THR A 280 18.60 -13.34 8.63
N ARG A 281 17.38 -12.84 8.83
CA ARG A 281 16.29 -12.94 7.86
C ARG A 281 16.58 -12.17 6.57
N ILE A 282 17.16 -10.98 6.68
CA ILE A 282 17.60 -10.17 5.54
C ILE A 282 18.67 -10.93 4.75
N ASN A 283 19.71 -11.45 5.42
CA ASN A 283 20.75 -12.23 4.76
C ASN A 283 20.18 -13.46 4.02
N LEU A 284 19.23 -14.19 4.62
CA LEU A 284 18.57 -15.32 3.98
C LEU A 284 17.77 -14.89 2.74
N GLN A 285 17.08 -13.75 2.80
CA GLN A 285 16.37 -13.19 1.66
C GLN A 285 17.34 -12.75 0.55
N GLU A 286 18.47 -12.14 0.90
CA GLU A 286 19.52 -11.76 -0.05
C GLU A 286 20.14 -12.99 -0.73
N GLU A 287 20.43 -14.06 0.01
CA GLU A 287 20.94 -15.31 -0.56
C GLU A 287 19.94 -15.96 -1.52
N MET A 288 18.66 -15.99 -1.15
CA MET A 288 17.59 -16.49 -2.02
C MET A 288 17.47 -15.65 -3.30
N LEU A 289 17.54 -14.33 -3.20
CA LEU A 289 17.51 -13.44 -4.36
C LEU A 289 18.73 -13.65 -5.25
N ARG A 290 19.94 -13.79 -4.69
CA ARG A 290 21.16 -14.11 -5.45
C ARG A 290 21.03 -15.44 -6.20
N TYR A 291 20.47 -16.47 -5.55
CA TYR A 291 20.21 -17.75 -6.18
C TYR A 291 19.22 -17.63 -7.36
N LEU A 292 18.14 -16.88 -7.18
CA LEU A 292 17.16 -16.65 -8.24
C LEU A 292 17.77 -15.88 -9.41
N ILE A 293 18.58 -14.85 -9.16
CA ILE A 293 19.27 -14.10 -10.21
C ILE A 293 20.21 -15.01 -11.00
N LEU A 294 21.05 -15.80 -10.32
CA LEU A 294 21.94 -16.76 -10.99
C LEU A 294 21.17 -17.81 -11.80
N ARG A 295 20.01 -18.25 -11.30
CA ARG A 295 19.16 -19.20 -12.02
C ARG A 295 18.55 -18.59 -13.28
N VAL A 296 18.10 -17.33 -13.21
CA VAL A 296 17.59 -16.62 -14.38
C VAL A 296 18.70 -16.41 -15.40
N GLN A 297 19.89 -15.98 -14.98
CA GLN A 297 21.04 -15.83 -15.89
C GLN A 297 21.40 -17.13 -16.61
N LYS A 298 21.40 -18.27 -15.88
CA LYS A 298 21.63 -19.58 -16.50
C LYS A 298 20.55 -19.97 -17.50
N LEU A 299 19.30 -19.61 -17.25
CA LEU A 299 18.20 -19.86 -18.19
C LEU A 299 18.31 -18.95 -19.42
N GLU A 300 18.72 -17.70 -19.24
CA GLU A 300 18.97 -16.76 -20.35
C GLU A 300 20.18 -17.19 -21.20
N GLU A 301 21.23 -17.72 -20.58
CA GLU A 301 22.38 -18.30 -21.27
C GLU A 301 21.99 -19.57 -22.04
N ALA A 302 21.25 -20.49 -21.41
CA ALA A 302 20.76 -21.70 -22.08
C ALA A 302 19.85 -21.38 -23.26
N ASN A 303 18.93 -20.41 -23.11
CA ASN A 303 18.07 -19.98 -24.21
C ASN A 303 18.88 -19.31 -25.34
N ARG A 304 19.94 -18.57 -25.02
CA ARG A 304 20.82 -17.97 -26.04
C ARG A 304 21.60 -19.05 -26.79
N GLU A 305 22.09 -20.07 -26.09
CA GLU A 305 22.77 -21.21 -26.71
C GLU A 305 21.80 -22.00 -27.62
N GLU A 306 20.55 -22.20 -27.19
CA GLU A 306 19.50 -22.81 -28.04
C GLU A 306 19.19 -21.95 -29.29
N ASP A 307 19.07 -20.64 -29.14
CA ASP A 307 18.85 -19.72 -30.28
C ASP A 307 20.05 -19.74 -31.27
N GLU A 308 21.29 -19.85 -30.77
CA GLU A 308 22.51 -19.94 -31.60
C GLU A 308 22.62 -21.30 -32.32
N GLU A 309 22.24 -22.41 -31.67
CA GLU A 309 22.20 -23.74 -32.29
C GLU A 309 21.12 -23.83 -33.38
N GLU A 310 19.95 -23.22 -33.18
CA GLU A 310 18.90 -23.15 -34.21
C GLU A 310 19.36 -22.35 -35.46
N GLU A 311 20.06 -21.23 -35.27
CA GLU A 311 20.62 -20.45 -36.39
C GLU A 311 21.70 -21.22 -37.17
N GLU A 312 22.57 -21.99 -36.49
CA GLU A 312 23.58 -22.84 -37.14
C GLU A 312 22.94 -24.03 -37.90
N GLU A 313 21.87 -24.63 -37.37
CA GLU A 313 21.13 -25.68 -38.08
C GLU A 313 20.45 -25.14 -39.34
N GLU A 314 19.80 -23.97 -39.28
CA GLU A 314 19.17 -23.33 -40.44
C GLU A 314 20.20 -22.96 -41.53
N GLU A 315 21.37 -22.44 -41.17
CA GLU A 315 22.44 -22.13 -42.12
C GLU A 315 22.95 -23.42 -42.80
N SER A 316 23.09 -24.51 -42.04
CA SER A 316 23.53 -25.80 -42.58
C SER A 316 22.50 -26.45 -43.54
N GLU A 317 21.21 -26.25 -43.28
CA GLU A 317 20.13 -26.75 -44.13
C GLU A 317 20.02 -25.95 -45.43
N GLU A 318 20.13 -24.62 -45.37
CA GLU A 318 20.15 -23.75 -46.55
C GLU A 318 21.32 -24.09 -47.49
N ASP A 319 22.49 -24.38 -46.91
CA ASP A 319 23.69 -24.75 -47.64
C ASP A 319 23.59 -26.15 -48.29
N ARG A 320 22.87 -27.07 -47.64
CA ARG A 320 22.54 -28.41 -48.18
C ARG A 320 21.52 -28.33 -49.32
N VAL A 321 20.55 -27.43 -49.23
CA VAL A 321 19.58 -27.14 -50.30
C VAL A 321 20.28 -26.52 -51.52
N LYS A 322 21.19 -25.56 -51.33
CA LYS A 322 22.00 -24.99 -52.43
C LYS A 322 22.84 -26.04 -53.17
N ARG A 323 23.56 -26.90 -52.43
CA ARG A 323 24.39 -27.98 -53.04
C ARG A 323 23.57 -29.04 -53.79
N THR A 324 22.33 -29.29 -53.38
CA THR A 324 21.44 -30.26 -54.06
C THR A 324 20.67 -29.65 -55.24
N GLY A 325 20.42 -28.33 -55.21
CA GLY A 325 19.88 -27.56 -56.34
C GLY A 325 20.83 -27.51 -57.54
N ASP A 326 22.13 -27.30 -57.31
CA ASP A 326 23.13 -27.20 -58.38
C ASP A 326 23.42 -28.53 -59.10
N ARG A 327 23.13 -29.68 -58.47
CA ARG A 327 23.32 -31.01 -59.10
C ARG A 327 22.22 -31.39 -60.10
N LYS A 328 21.06 -30.71 -60.09
CA LYS A 328 19.98 -30.95 -61.07
C LYS A 328 20.12 -30.15 -62.37
N GLY A 329 21.05 -29.20 -62.46
CA GLY A 329 21.20 -28.30 -63.62
C GLY A 329 22.25 -28.70 -64.67
N LYS A 330 23.14 -29.67 -64.41
CA LYS A 330 24.30 -29.98 -65.29
C LYS A 330 24.18 -31.28 -66.09
N GLY A 331 22.98 -31.78 -66.34
CA GLY A 331 22.77 -33.05 -67.02
C GLY A 331 21.69 -33.05 -68.10
N ARG A 332 21.77 -32.15 -69.09
CA ARG A 332 21.02 -32.34 -70.36
C ARG A 332 21.50 -31.40 -71.48
N LYS A 333 22.59 -31.76 -72.14
CA LYS A 333 22.85 -31.42 -73.55
C LYS A 333 23.66 -32.57 -74.15
N GLU A 334 22.94 -33.56 -74.68
CA GLU A 334 23.38 -34.38 -75.81
C GLU A 334 22.53 -33.98 -77.01
#